data_AF-A0AAX1PP60-F1
#
_entry.id   AF-A0AAX1PP60-F1
#
_cell.length_a   1.000
_cell.length_b   1.000
_cell.length_c   1.000
_cell.angle_alpha   90.00
_cell.angle_beta   90.00
_cell.angle_gamma   90.00
#
_symmetry.space_group_name_H-M   'P 1'
#
loop_
_entity.id
_entity.type
_entity.pdbx_description
1 polymer ?
#
loop_
_entity_poly.entity_id
_entity_poly.type
_entity_poly.pdbx_seq_one_letter_code
_entity_poly.pdbx_strand_id
1 'polypeptide(L)'
;MLLSQHSSLHRRYSVAEWQQRILPAFELNQFSYYEDSHGRPVAFCNWAFVSLSIRDTLLAAERELIREDWQSGDHIFIPEMIAPYGHARAVVSDLRRRIFLPWKGQRVCTVRGHVHAELGHCVRRVQWFSI
;
A
#
# COMPACT_ATOMS: atom_id res chain seq x y z
N MET A 1 -6.21 -6.57 -11.64
CA MET A 1 -5.15 -7.58 -11.86
C MET A 1 -4.10 -7.18 -12.90
N LEU A 2 -4.34 -6.24 -13.82
CA LEU A 2 -3.34 -5.92 -14.85
C LEU A 2 -2.02 -5.36 -14.26
N LEU A 3 -2.09 -4.37 -13.37
CA LEU A 3 -0.91 -3.79 -12.72
C LEU A 3 -0.05 -4.80 -11.96
N SER A 4 -0.66 -5.83 -11.38
CA SER A 4 0.06 -6.81 -10.58
C SER A 4 0.88 -7.79 -11.40
N GLN A 5 0.43 -8.11 -12.62
CA GLN A 5 1.18 -8.94 -13.56
C GLN A 5 2.51 -8.30 -13.97
N HIS A 6 2.57 -6.96 -13.99
CA HIS A 6 3.76 -6.18 -14.31
C HIS A 6 4.65 -5.88 -13.08
N SER A 7 4.34 -6.44 -11.91
CA SER A 7 5.17 -6.33 -10.72
C SER A 7 5.69 -7.69 -10.26
N SER A 8 7.02 -7.82 -10.12
CA SER A 8 7.69 -9.06 -9.71
C SER A 8 7.21 -9.60 -8.36
N LEU A 9 6.82 -8.71 -7.44
CA LEU A 9 6.22 -9.04 -6.15
C LEU A 9 4.75 -9.49 -6.33
N HIS A 10 3.91 -8.57 -6.82
CA HIS A 10 2.45 -8.73 -6.77
C HIS A 10 1.93 -9.81 -7.72
N ARG A 11 2.72 -10.22 -8.73
CA ARG A 11 2.38 -11.36 -9.60
C ARG A 11 2.40 -12.71 -8.89
N ARG A 12 3.01 -12.79 -7.70
CA ARG A 12 3.16 -14.02 -6.91
C ARG A 12 2.09 -14.18 -5.83
N TYR A 13 1.27 -13.16 -5.61
CA TYR A 13 0.21 -13.21 -4.61
C TYR A 13 -0.87 -14.22 -5.01
N SER A 14 -1.26 -15.04 -4.05
CA SER A 14 -2.46 -15.84 -4.12
C SER A 14 -3.71 -14.95 -4.15
N VAL A 15 -4.84 -15.51 -4.62
CA VAL A 15 -6.12 -14.81 -4.61
C VAL A 15 -6.54 -14.42 -3.19
N ALA A 16 -6.24 -15.26 -2.19
CA ALA A 16 -6.54 -14.98 -0.79
C ALA A 16 -5.75 -13.77 -0.27
N GLU A 17 -4.45 -13.68 -0.56
CA GLU A 17 -3.62 -12.53 -0.20
C GLU A 17 -4.13 -11.24 -0.85
N TRP A 18 -4.54 -11.32 -2.13
CA TRP A 18 -5.17 -10.20 -2.84
C TRP A 18 -6.43 -9.72 -2.14
N GLN A 19 -7.34 -10.63 -1.79
CA GLN A 19 -8.59 -10.28 -1.10
C GLN A 19 -8.31 -9.63 0.25
N GLN A 20 -7.46 -10.24 1.08
CA GLN A 20 -7.14 -9.70 2.40
C GLN A 20 -6.53 -8.29 2.34
N ARG A 21 -5.63 -8.04 1.37
CA ARG A 21 -4.87 -6.79 1.29
C ARG A 21 -5.62 -5.64 0.62
N ILE A 22 -6.65 -5.94 -0.18
CA ILE A 22 -7.26 -4.95 -1.06
C ILE A 22 -8.77 -4.84 -0.88
N LEU A 23 -9.48 -5.93 -0.59
CA LEU A 23 -10.94 -5.88 -0.49
C LEU A 23 -11.43 -4.84 0.54
N PRO A 24 -10.83 -4.73 1.75
CA PRO A 24 -11.27 -3.71 2.70
C PRO A 24 -11.08 -2.27 2.20
N ALA A 25 -10.07 -2.03 1.34
CA ALA A 25 -9.85 -0.72 0.74
C ALA A 25 -11.02 -0.29 -0.15
N PHE A 26 -11.55 -1.22 -0.94
CA PHE A 26 -12.69 -0.95 -1.82
C PHE A 26 -13.95 -0.69 -1.01
N GLU A 27 -14.22 -1.49 0.01
CA GLU A 27 -15.39 -1.34 0.87
C GLU A 27 -15.39 0.00 1.63
N LEU A 28 -14.20 0.47 2.01
CA LEU A 28 -14.02 1.73 2.75
C LEU A 28 -13.73 2.94 1.84
N ASN A 29 -13.67 2.74 0.51
CA ASN A 29 -13.20 3.76 -0.45
C ASN A 29 -11.82 4.38 -0.09
N GLN A 30 -10.93 3.60 0.51
CA GLN A 30 -9.58 4.01 0.90
C GLN A 30 -8.53 3.54 -0.13
N PHE A 31 -8.76 3.90 -1.39
CA PHE A 31 -7.85 3.59 -2.49
C PHE A 31 -7.81 4.71 -3.53
N SER A 32 -6.78 4.69 -4.36
CA SER A 32 -6.70 5.49 -5.57
C SER A 32 -6.11 4.65 -6.69
N TYR A 33 -6.71 4.79 -7.86
CA TYR A 33 -6.33 4.12 -9.09
C TYR A 33 -6.07 5.19 -10.14
N TYR A 34 -5.00 4.99 -10.91
CA TYR A 34 -4.46 5.99 -11.82
C TYR A 34 -4.34 5.40 -13.22
N GLU A 35 -4.70 6.20 -14.21
CA GLU A 35 -4.61 5.88 -15.62
C GLU A 35 -3.77 6.93 -16.35
N ASP A 36 -3.19 6.54 -17.48
CA ASP A 36 -2.57 7.49 -18.41
C ASP A 36 -3.63 8.17 -19.31
N SER A 37 -3.16 9.04 -20.21
CA SER A 37 -4.01 9.76 -21.17
C SER A 37 -4.78 8.85 -22.14
N HIS A 38 -4.45 7.56 -22.21
CA HIS A 38 -5.09 6.57 -23.07
C HIS A 38 -5.99 5.62 -22.27
N GLY A 39 -6.25 5.92 -20.98
CA GLY A 39 -7.06 5.07 -20.11
C GLY A 39 -6.36 3.78 -19.67
N ARG A 40 -5.03 3.69 -19.79
CA ARG A 40 -4.30 2.49 -19.37
C ARG A 40 -3.93 2.58 -17.89
N PRO A 41 -4.13 1.53 -17.08
CA PRO A 41 -3.73 1.52 -15.68
C PRO A 41 -2.23 1.75 -15.53
N VAL A 42 -1.85 2.75 -14.73
CA VAL A 42 -0.44 3.05 -14.45
C VAL A 42 -0.06 2.87 -12.99
N ALA A 43 -1.01 3.04 -12.06
CA ALA A 43 -0.76 2.79 -10.66
C ALA A 43 -2.04 2.50 -9.85
N PHE A 44 -1.84 1.83 -8.72
CA PHE A 44 -2.84 1.61 -7.68
C PHE A 44 -2.18 1.81 -6.32
N CYS A 45 -2.89 2.43 -5.40
CA CYS A 45 -2.48 2.58 -4.01
C CYS A 45 -3.69 2.48 -3.10
N ASN A 46 -3.58 1.77 -2.00
CA ASN A 46 -4.56 1.83 -0.92
C ASN A 46 -3.93 2.29 0.39
N TRP A 47 -4.76 2.67 1.36
CA TRP A 47 -4.29 3.09 2.68
C TRP A 47 -5.27 2.68 3.77
N ALA A 48 -4.74 2.56 4.97
CA ALA A 48 -5.47 2.37 6.21
C ALA A 48 -5.13 3.51 7.17
N PHE A 49 -6.11 3.93 7.97
CA PHE A 49 -5.91 4.82 9.10
C PHE A 49 -5.95 3.97 10.37
N VAL A 50 -4.77 3.60 10.86
CA VAL A 50 -4.61 2.70 12.00
C VAL A 50 -4.34 3.47 13.29
N SER A 51 -4.59 2.85 14.43
CA SER A 51 -4.09 3.38 15.70
C SER A 51 -2.56 3.27 15.78
N LEU A 52 -1.97 4.00 16.72
CA LEU A 52 -0.53 3.93 16.98
C LEU A 52 -0.06 2.51 17.35
N SER A 53 -0.81 1.82 18.22
CA SER A 53 -0.46 0.46 18.64
C SER A 53 -0.52 -0.53 17.48
N ILE A 54 -1.55 -0.45 16.64
CA ILE A 54 -1.68 -1.30 15.45
C ILE A 54 -0.55 -1.01 14.47
N ARG A 55 -0.24 0.27 14.22
CA ARG A 55 0.89 0.64 13.37
C ARG A 55 2.18 -0.02 13.83
N ASP A 56 2.49 0.04 15.12
CA ASP A 56 3.75 -0.49 15.66
C ASP A 56 3.80 -2.02 15.58
N THR A 57 2.69 -2.72 15.85
CA THR A 57 2.54 -4.18 15.62
C THR A 57 2.77 -4.56 14.15
N LEU A 58 2.21 -3.80 13.21
CA LEU A 58 2.38 -4.05 11.77
C LEU A 58 3.82 -3.83 11.33
N LEU A 59 4.50 -2.83 11.90
CA LEU A 59 5.90 -2.51 11.60
C LEU A 59 6.87 -3.55 12.18
N ALA A 60 6.54 -4.11 13.35
CA ALA A 60 7.25 -5.23 13.94
C ALA A 60 7.00 -6.56 13.21
N ALA A 61 6.09 -6.56 12.22
CA ALA A 61 5.68 -7.73 11.45
C ALA A 61 5.12 -8.88 12.32
N GLU A 62 4.55 -8.54 13.48
CA GLU A 62 3.97 -9.50 14.43
C GLU A 62 2.68 -10.14 13.87
N ARG A 63 1.93 -9.40 13.05
CA ARG A 63 0.77 -9.90 12.30
C ARG A 63 0.49 -9.07 11.04
N GLU A 64 -0.38 -9.58 10.19
CA GLU A 64 -0.93 -8.83 9.06
C GLU A 64 -2.01 -7.83 9.49
N LEU A 65 -2.27 -6.84 8.64
CA LEU A 65 -3.42 -5.95 8.74
C LEU A 65 -4.71 -6.77 8.53
N ILE A 66 -5.66 -6.64 9.46
CA ILE A 66 -7.00 -7.22 9.35
C ILE A 66 -8.03 -6.12 9.11
N ARG A 67 -9.25 -6.50 8.74
CA ARG A 67 -10.31 -5.56 8.32
C ARG A 67 -10.61 -4.51 9.39
N GLU A 68 -10.67 -4.93 10.64
CA GLU A 68 -11.04 -4.11 11.81
C GLU A 68 -10.01 -2.99 12.07
N ASP A 69 -8.77 -3.17 11.59
CA ASP A 69 -7.70 -2.19 11.79
C ASP A 69 -7.83 -0.95 10.90
N TRP A 70 -8.50 -1.06 9.74
CA TRP A 70 -8.39 -0.10 8.63
C TRP A 70 -8.79 1.35 8.96
N GLN A 71 -9.62 1.51 9.99
CA GLN A 71 -10.12 2.79 10.50
C GLN A 71 -9.99 2.86 12.03
N SER A 72 -8.96 2.23 12.59
CA SER A 72 -8.73 2.19 14.04
C SER A 72 -8.06 3.45 14.62
N GLY A 73 -7.64 4.41 13.78
CA GLY A 73 -7.02 5.65 14.26
C GLY A 73 -6.72 6.67 13.16
N ASP A 74 -5.65 7.43 13.32
CA ASP A 74 -5.25 8.57 12.49
C ASP A 74 -3.85 8.41 11.87
N HIS A 75 -3.22 7.24 12.03
CA HIS A 75 -1.90 6.97 11.48
C HIS A 75 -2.02 6.27 10.13
N ILE A 76 -1.42 6.86 9.11
CA ILE A 76 -1.50 6.33 7.75
C ILE A 76 -0.54 5.14 7.58
N PHE A 77 -1.11 4.02 7.17
CA PHE A 77 -0.40 2.81 6.74
C PHE A 77 -0.76 2.53 5.28
N ILE A 78 0.22 2.19 4.44
CA ILE A 78 0.00 1.82 3.03
C ILE A 78 0.24 0.32 2.86
N PRO A 79 -0.84 -0.51 2.83
CA PRO A 79 -0.73 -1.95 2.60
C PRO A 79 -0.18 -2.26 1.23
N GLU A 80 -0.70 -1.58 0.20
CA GLU A 80 -0.35 -1.83 -1.20
C GLU A 80 -0.10 -0.55 -1.99
N MET A 81 1.00 -0.59 -2.75
CA MET A 81 1.31 0.41 -3.76
C MET A 81 1.97 -0.25 -4.96
N ILE A 82 1.22 -0.30 -6.06
CA ILE A 82 1.59 -0.96 -7.31
C ILE A 82 1.75 0.13 -8.37
N ALA A 83 2.99 0.42 -8.76
CA ALA A 83 3.31 1.42 -9.78
C ALA A 83 4.46 0.91 -10.67
N PRO A 84 4.21 -0.11 -11.51
CA PRO A 84 5.26 -0.86 -12.20
C PRO A 84 6.01 -0.02 -13.24
N TYR A 85 5.43 1.09 -13.71
CA TYR A 85 6.00 1.97 -14.73
C TYR A 85 6.68 3.23 -14.17
N GLY A 86 7.01 3.23 -12.87
CA GLY A 86 7.77 4.34 -12.25
C GLY A 86 6.93 5.50 -11.72
N HIS A 87 5.59 5.38 -11.69
CA HIS A 87 4.70 6.46 -11.25
C HIS A 87 4.55 6.62 -9.72
N ALA A 88 5.28 5.85 -8.91
CA ALA A 88 5.15 5.87 -7.45
C ALA A 88 5.29 7.28 -6.84
N ARG A 89 6.21 8.09 -7.36
CA ARG A 89 6.42 9.48 -6.88
C ARG A 89 5.22 10.38 -7.17
N ALA A 90 4.62 10.25 -8.35
CA ALA A 90 3.44 11.02 -8.74
C ALA A 90 2.23 10.65 -7.87
N VAL A 91 2.03 9.35 -7.62
CA VAL A 91 0.98 8.83 -6.72
C VAL A 91 1.14 9.40 -5.31
N VAL A 92 2.35 9.31 -4.74
CA VAL A 92 2.61 9.84 -3.40
C VAL A 92 2.39 11.36 -3.34
N SER A 93 2.81 12.10 -4.37
CA SER A 93 2.59 13.55 -4.46
C SER A 93 1.12 13.93 -4.57
N ASP A 94 0.32 13.10 -5.24
CA ASP A 94 -1.11 13.32 -5.39
C ASP A 94 -1.87 13.01 -4.10
N LEU A 95 -1.62 11.86 -3.48
CA LEU A 95 -2.22 11.47 -2.20
C LEU A 95 -1.89 12.47 -1.09
N ARG A 96 -0.66 13.00 -1.05
CA ARG A 96 -0.24 14.10 -0.15
C ARG A 96 -1.19 15.30 -0.18
N ARG A 97 -1.61 15.70 -1.38
CA ARG A 97 -2.38 16.92 -1.60
C ARG A 97 -3.88 16.70 -1.43
N ARG A 98 -4.40 15.56 -1.89
CA ARG A 98 -5.84 15.29 -1.91
C ARG A 98 -6.35 14.61 -0.64
N ILE A 99 -5.60 13.63 -0.13
CA ILE A 99 -6.06 12.73 0.92
C ILE A 99 -5.35 13.04 2.22
N PHE A 100 -4.03 13.08 2.22
CA PHE A 100 -3.22 13.14 3.44
C PHE A 100 -2.95 14.56 3.96
N LEU A 101 -3.51 15.58 3.32
CA LEU A 101 -3.32 16.98 3.68
C LEU A 101 -3.65 17.28 5.16
N PRO A 102 -4.73 16.72 5.77
CA PRO A 102 -5.01 16.92 7.20
C PRO A 102 -3.92 16.36 8.13
N TRP A 103 -3.09 15.43 7.67
CA TRP A 103 -2.04 14.75 8.43
C TRP A 103 -0.63 15.16 8.02
N LYS A 104 -0.48 16.37 7.46
CA LYS A 104 0.80 16.92 7.00
C LYS A 104 1.85 16.86 8.13
N GLY A 105 3.04 16.33 7.82
CA GLY A 105 4.12 16.15 8.80
C GLY A 105 4.11 14.80 9.53
N GLN A 106 3.07 13.97 9.37
CA GLN A 106 3.09 12.59 9.88
C GLN A 106 4.11 11.73 9.08
N ARG A 107 4.70 10.74 9.75
CA ARG A 107 5.50 9.70 9.07
C ARG A 107 4.58 8.58 8.64
N VAL A 108 4.55 8.30 7.34
CA VAL A 108 3.83 7.16 6.77
C VAL A 108 4.77 6.00 6.63
N CYS A 109 4.22 4.83 6.87
CA CYS A 109 4.92 3.57 6.68
C CYS A 109 4.21 2.71 5.64
N THR A 110 5.02 1.97 4.89
CA THR A 110 4.59 0.85 4.07
C THR A 110 5.48 -0.33 4.40
N VAL A 111 4.90 -1.53 4.47
CA VAL A 111 5.66 -2.77 4.58
C VAL A 111 5.66 -3.40 3.20
N ARG A 112 6.77 -3.23 2.47
CA ARG A 112 6.93 -3.82 1.14
C ARG A 112 7.67 -5.14 1.23
N GLY A 113 7.13 -6.16 0.57
CA GLY A 113 7.93 -7.34 0.24
C GLY A 113 8.93 -7.01 -0.88
N HIS A 114 10.21 -7.28 -0.67
CA HIS A 114 11.20 -7.35 -1.74
C HIS A 114 11.47 -8.81 -2.05
N VAL A 115 11.14 -9.23 -3.27
CA VAL A 115 11.50 -10.56 -3.75
C VAL A 115 12.98 -10.54 -4.11
N HIS A 116 13.81 -11.26 -3.37
CA HIS A 116 15.18 -11.54 -3.79
C HIS A 116 15.13 -12.58 -4.91
N ALA A 117 15.52 -12.18 -6.12
CA ALA A 117 15.47 -13.02 -7.31
C ALA A 117 16.34 -14.29 -7.20
N GLU A 118 17.39 -14.25 -6.38
CA GLU A 118 18.38 -15.33 -6.24
C GLU A 118 18.04 -16.37 -5.16
N LEU A 119 17.15 -16.05 -4.20
CA LEU A 119 16.89 -16.90 -3.03
C LEU A 119 15.43 -17.38 -2.92
N GLY A 120 14.52 -16.91 -3.77
CA GLY A 120 13.11 -17.32 -3.74
C GLY A 120 12.31 -16.79 -2.54
N HIS A 121 12.94 -16.11 -1.58
CA HIS A 121 12.30 -15.56 -0.39
C HIS A 121 11.87 -14.10 -0.58
N CYS A 122 10.72 -13.74 -0.02
CA CYS A 122 10.22 -12.37 0.07
C CYS A 122 10.71 -11.75 1.38
N VAL A 123 11.60 -10.75 1.31
CA VAL A 123 12.10 -10.02 2.48
C VAL A 123 11.22 -8.80 2.70
N ARG A 124 10.55 -8.71 3.85
CA ARG A 124 9.80 -7.50 4.21
C ARG A 124 10.76 -6.37 4.55
N ARG A 125 10.59 -5.23 3.89
CA ARG A 125 11.28 -3.99 4.20
C ARG A 125 10.26 -2.93 4.54
N VAL A 126 10.35 -2.41 5.77
CA VAL A 126 9.64 -1.20 6.16
C VAL A 126 10.26 -0.03 5.41
N GLN A 127 9.44 0.71 4.67
CA GLN A 127 9.84 1.98 4.08
C GLN A 127 9.03 3.09 4.73
N TRP A 128 9.75 4.13 5.17
CA TRP A 128 9.18 5.33 5.73
C TRP A 128 9.21 6.46 4.71
N PHE A 129 8.16 7.25 4.66
CA PHE A 129 8.15 8.51 3.94
C PHE A 129 7.33 9.55 4.72
N SER A 130 7.86 10.77 4.81
CA SER A 130 7.16 11.89 5.45
C SER A 130 6.22 12.54 4.44
N ILE A 131 4.96 12.77 4.80
CA ILE A 131 3.92 13.37 3.94
C ILE A 131 4.05 14.89 3.89
#